data_AF-A0A1Z7WTQ7-F1
#
_entry.id   AF-A0A1Z7WTQ7-F1
#
_cell.length_a   1.000
_cell.length_b   1.000
_cell.length_c   1.000
_cell.angle_alpha   90.00
_cell.angle_beta   90.00
_cell.angle_gamma   90.00
#
_symmetry.space_group_name_H-M   'P 1'
#
loop_
_entity.id
_entity.type
_entity.pdbx_description
1 polymer ?
#
loop_
_entity_poly.entity_id
_entity_poly.type
_entity_poly.pdbx_seq_one_letter_code
_entity_poly.pdbx_strand_id
1 'polypeptide(L)'
;MTTTTKITTTLLFAVMTLLSMSIATAGPVGPGTCSNSDVTANGVGGPASAIYCINQSGNDGNGIAFSANINSLFNTEHSTTLSGNWSQRAKKEAIGSQSIGTWDFASLAASISNPFIIVLKATNNFAAYLFDFTTSGIGSFDTIGVTDDGKRHDISHISIYTTDSISHVPLPAAIWLFGPVLMGLIGIRKRYTA
;
A
#
# COMPACT_ATOMS: atom_id res chain seq x y z
N MET A 1 -15.57 19.71 -67.90
CA MET A 1 -16.51 19.67 -66.76
C MET A 1 -16.45 18.25 -66.18
N THR A 2 -15.63 18.07 -65.12
CA THR A 2 -16.07 17.74 -63.73
C THR A 2 -16.50 16.25 -63.61
N THR A 3 -16.01 15.35 -62.74
CA THR A 3 -15.20 15.45 -61.50
C THR A 3 -14.77 14.02 -61.03
N THR A 4 -13.57 13.89 -60.44
CA THR A 4 -13.14 13.03 -59.29
C THR A 4 -13.42 11.52 -59.18
N THR A 5 -12.32 10.76 -59.27
CA THR A 5 -11.68 9.89 -58.25
C THR A 5 -12.51 9.27 -57.11
N LYS A 6 -12.47 7.93 -56.96
CA LYS A 6 -12.45 7.23 -55.65
C LYS A 6 -11.56 5.98 -55.71
N ILE A 7 -10.32 6.13 -55.25
CA ILE A 7 -9.45 5.05 -54.79
C ILE A 7 -9.57 5.06 -53.27
N THR A 8 -10.17 4.04 -52.66
CA THR A 8 -10.03 3.72 -51.23
C THR A 8 -10.71 2.39 -50.92
N THR A 9 -9.97 1.29 -50.99
CA THR A 9 -10.39 0.02 -50.35
C THR A 9 -9.12 -0.75 -49.94
N THR A 10 -8.40 -0.19 -48.99
CA THR A 10 -7.28 -0.81 -48.29
C THR A 10 -7.46 -0.51 -46.81
N LEU A 11 -7.06 -1.45 -45.95
CA LEU A 11 -7.24 -1.51 -44.48
C LEU A 11 -8.55 -2.12 -43.98
N LEU A 12 -8.62 -3.45 -44.01
CA LEU A 12 -9.44 -4.19 -43.07
C LEU A 12 -8.87 -5.59 -42.90
N PHE A 13 -7.71 -5.76 -42.23
CA PHE A 13 -7.22 -7.06 -41.70
C PHE A 13 -5.92 -6.91 -40.88
N ALA A 14 -5.83 -5.94 -39.97
CA ALA A 14 -4.66 -5.83 -39.08
C ALA A 14 -4.96 -5.14 -37.74
N VAL A 15 -6.01 -5.53 -37.02
CA VAL A 15 -6.16 -5.19 -35.58
C VAL A 15 -6.96 -6.30 -34.89
N MET A 16 -6.31 -7.40 -34.52
CA MET A 16 -6.93 -8.43 -33.67
C MET A 16 -5.94 -9.04 -32.66
N THR A 17 -5.03 -8.22 -32.13
CA THR A 17 -4.06 -8.64 -31.12
C THR A 17 -3.86 -7.55 -30.07
N LEU A 18 -4.93 -7.06 -29.44
CA LEU A 18 -4.82 -6.28 -28.21
C LEU A 18 -6.00 -6.60 -27.29
N LEU A 19 -5.64 -6.91 -26.03
CA LEU A 19 -6.47 -6.91 -24.82
C LEU A 19 -7.16 -8.24 -24.44
N SER A 20 -6.36 -9.26 -24.12
CA SER A 20 -6.73 -10.19 -23.05
C SER A 20 -6.62 -9.49 -21.70
N MET A 21 -7.55 -8.59 -21.38
CA MET A 21 -7.72 -8.12 -20.01
C MET A 21 -8.46 -9.20 -19.24
N SER A 22 -7.77 -9.92 -18.37
CA SER A 22 -8.40 -10.77 -17.37
C SER A 22 -9.23 -9.87 -16.45
N ILE A 23 -10.54 -9.83 -16.68
CA ILE A 23 -11.48 -9.20 -15.78
C ILE A 23 -11.57 -10.14 -14.57
N ALA A 24 -10.90 -9.79 -13.47
CA ALA A 24 -11.17 -10.43 -12.20
C ALA A 24 -12.63 -10.11 -11.84
N THR A 25 -13.49 -11.13 -11.84
CA THR A 25 -14.88 -10.98 -11.41
C THR A 25 -14.88 -10.79 -9.90
N ALA A 26 -15.14 -9.58 -9.43
CA ALA A 26 -15.55 -9.37 -8.05
C ALA A 26 -16.90 -10.09 -7.87
N GLY A 27 -16.90 -11.16 -7.07
CA GLY A 27 -18.14 -11.78 -6.62
C GLY A 27 -18.98 -10.77 -5.83
N PRO A 28 -20.31 -10.91 -5.80
CA PRO A 28 -21.15 -10.02 -5.02
C PRO A 28 -20.75 -10.12 -3.55
N VAL A 29 -20.16 -9.04 -3.03
CA VAL A 29 -19.87 -8.88 -1.62
C VAL A 29 -21.19 -8.69 -0.88
N GLY A 30 -21.40 -9.49 0.17
CA GLY A 30 -22.53 -9.31 1.07
C GLY A 30 -22.47 -7.94 1.77
N PRO A 31 -23.59 -7.48 2.37
CA PRO A 31 -23.57 -6.27 3.20
C PRO A 31 -22.47 -6.39 4.27
N GLY A 32 -21.57 -5.42 4.33
CA GLY A 32 -20.41 -5.43 5.26
C GLY A 32 -19.11 -6.01 4.75
N THR A 33 -19.01 -6.32 3.46
CA THR A 33 -17.73 -6.72 2.88
C THR A 33 -17.21 -5.59 2.00
N CYS A 34 -16.00 -5.14 2.30
CA CYS A 34 -15.25 -4.21 1.49
C CYS A 34 -15.06 -4.80 0.09
N SER A 35 -15.01 -3.93 -0.92
CA SER A 35 -14.57 -4.29 -2.25
C SER A 35 -13.18 -3.73 -2.50
N ASN A 36 -12.34 -4.51 -3.16
CA ASN A 36 -11.04 -4.05 -3.65
C ASN A 36 -11.11 -2.75 -4.48
N SER A 37 -12.25 -2.51 -5.14
CA SER A 37 -12.51 -1.31 -5.94
C SER A 37 -12.91 -0.08 -5.13
N ASP A 38 -13.27 -0.24 -3.86
CA ASP A 38 -13.74 0.88 -3.01
C ASP A 38 -12.61 1.88 -2.77
N VAL A 39 -11.35 1.44 -2.82
CA VAL A 39 -10.18 2.28 -2.70
C VAL A 39 -9.28 2.09 -3.90
N THR A 40 -8.83 3.21 -4.47
CA THR A 40 -7.78 3.21 -5.47
C THR A 40 -6.58 3.98 -4.97
N ALA A 41 -5.41 3.56 -5.39
CA ALA A 41 -4.16 4.29 -5.23
C ALA A 41 -3.56 4.52 -6.61
N ASN A 42 -3.02 5.72 -6.83
CA ASN A 42 -2.31 6.03 -8.05
C ASN A 42 -0.88 5.49 -7.94
N GLY A 43 -0.41 4.82 -8.99
CA GLY A 43 0.97 4.42 -9.18
C GLY A 43 1.51 4.92 -10.52
N VAL A 44 2.68 4.41 -10.93
CA VAL A 44 3.36 4.78 -12.20
C VAL A 44 2.49 4.47 -13.44
N GLY A 45 1.59 3.48 -13.33
CA GLY A 45 0.67 3.09 -14.40
C GLY A 45 -0.73 3.73 -14.35
N GLY A 46 -0.98 4.65 -13.40
CA GLY A 46 -2.31 5.24 -13.16
C GLY A 46 -3.01 4.68 -11.92
N PRO A 47 -4.31 4.96 -11.74
CA PRO A 47 -5.09 4.46 -10.60
C PRO A 47 -5.26 2.94 -10.69
N ALA A 48 -4.98 2.25 -9.60
CA ALA A 48 -5.22 0.83 -9.43
C ALA A 48 -5.98 0.54 -8.14
N SER A 49 -6.86 -0.45 -8.19
CA SER A 49 -7.60 -0.97 -7.04
C SER A 49 -6.69 -1.76 -6.10
N ALA A 50 -7.15 -1.95 -4.87
CA ALA A 50 -6.47 -2.82 -3.91
C ALA A 50 -6.42 -4.26 -4.47
N ILE A 51 -5.37 -5.00 -4.10
CA ILE A 51 -5.32 -6.43 -4.42
C ILE A 51 -6.17 -7.24 -3.44
N TYR A 52 -6.37 -6.71 -2.24
CA TYR A 52 -7.19 -7.32 -1.20
C TYR A 52 -7.70 -6.26 -0.24
N CYS A 53 -8.81 -6.57 0.43
CA CYS A 53 -9.32 -5.76 1.51
C CYS A 53 -9.92 -6.63 2.62
N ILE A 54 -10.01 -6.06 3.82
CA ILE A 54 -10.60 -6.71 4.99
C ILE A 54 -11.32 -5.68 5.86
N ASN A 55 -12.54 -6.01 6.30
CA ASN A 55 -13.27 -5.25 7.31
C ASN A 55 -12.86 -5.66 8.71
N GLN A 56 -12.87 -4.70 9.62
CA GLN A 56 -12.58 -4.89 11.03
C GLN A 56 -13.54 -4.07 11.87
N SER A 57 -14.09 -4.70 12.89
CA SER A 57 -14.90 -4.01 13.89
C SER A 57 -14.02 -3.26 14.88
N GLY A 58 -14.47 -2.09 15.32
CA GLY A 58 -13.85 -1.33 16.39
C GLY A 58 -13.05 -0.11 15.92
N ASN A 59 -12.25 0.43 16.84
CA ASN A 59 -11.38 1.55 16.54
C ASN A 59 -10.06 1.03 15.96
N ASP A 60 -9.56 1.65 14.90
CA ASP A 60 -8.21 1.40 14.41
C ASP A 60 -7.21 2.10 15.35
N GLY A 61 -7.10 1.57 16.57
CA GLY A 61 -6.37 2.20 17.66
C GLY A 61 -4.96 2.60 17.26
N ASN A 62 -4.70 3.91 17.25
CA ASN A 62 -3.42 4.62 17.14
C ASN A 62 -2.21 3.73 16.78
N GLY A 63 -2.14 3.28 15.52
CA GLY A 63 -0.98 2.62 14.91
C GLY A 63 -0.61 1.24 15.44
N ILE A 64 -0.41 1.08 16.75
CA ILE A 64 0.27 -0.07 17.38
C ILE A 64 -0.61 -1.31 17.43
N ALA A 65 -1.93 -1.16 17.66
CA ALA A 65 -2.83 -2.31 17.78
C ALA A 65 -3.13 -2.93 16.41
N PHE A 66 -3.37 -2.12 15.38
CA PHE A 66 -3.60 -2.65 14.04
C PHE A 66 -2.31 -3.15 13.40
N SER A 67 -1.20 -2.39 13.49
CA SER A 67 0.03 -2.75 12.78
C SER A 67 0.63 -4.09 13.23
N ALA A 68 0.49 -4.43 14.51
CA ALA A 68 0.91 -5.72 15.05
C ALA A 68 0.13 -6.91 14.44
N ASN A 69 -1.10 -6.67 13.97
CA ASN A 69 -2.00 -7.70 13.47
C ASN A 69 -2.01 -7.82 11.94
N ILE A 70 -1.44 -6.86 11.20
CA ILE A 70 -1.47 -6.83 9.72
C ILE A 70 -1.00 -8.16 9.13
N ASN A 71 0.17 -8.65 9.54
CA ASN A 71 0.70 -9.91 9.00
C ASN A 71 -0.27 -11.08 9.26
N SER A 72 -0.88 -11.15 10.44
CA SER A 72 -1.84 -12.21 10.77
C SER A 72 -3.09 -12.14 9.91
N LEU A 73 -3.67 -10.95 9.75
CA LEU A 73 -4.90 -10.73 9.00
C LEU A 73 -4.73 -11.07 7.51
N PHE A 74 -3.71 -10.52 6.87
CA PHE A 74 -3.53 -10.66 5.43
C PHE A 74 -2.87 -11.99 5.01
N ASN A 75 -2.02 -12.60 5.86
CA ASN A 75 -1.41 -13.89 5.52
C ASN A 75 -2.39 -15.05 5.72
N THR A 76 -3.18 -15.03 6.80
CA THR A 76 -4.09 -16.12 7.16
C THR A 76 -5.32 -16.15 6.25
N GLU A 77 -5.95 -14.99 6.05
CA GLU A 77 -7.21 -14.94 5.32
C GLU A 77 -7.01 -14.94 3.80
N HIS A 78 -5.82 -14.55 3.33
CA HIS A 78 -5.61 -14.33 1.89
C HIS A 78 -4.33 -14.96 1.31
N SER A 79 -3.66 -15.85 2.05
CA SER A 79 -2.48 -16.58 1.56
C SER A 79 -1.37 -15.68 0.99
N THR A 80 -1.28 -14.43 1.47
CA THR A 80 -0.18 -13.54 1.14
C THR A 80 1.07 -13.90 1.94
N THR A 81 2.25 -13.45 1.48
CA THR A 81 3.53 -13.63 2.17
C THR A 81 4.04 -12.29 2.70
N LEU A 82 3.19 -11.54 3.40
CA LEU A 82 3.62 -10.30 4.04
C LEU A 82 4.58 -10.65 5.19
N SER A 83 5.66 -9.89 5.27
CA SER A 83 6.68 -10.01 6.32
C SER A 83 7.21 -8.63 6.69
N GLY A 84 7.77 -8.53 7.89
CA GLY A 84 8.31 -7.28 8.43
C GLY A 84 7.41 -6.62 9.45
N ASN A 85 7.96 -5.56 10.06
CA ASN A 85 7.22 -4.73 11.01
C ASN A 85 6.47 -3.65 10.24
N TRP A 86 5.19 -3.49 10.55
CA TRP A 86 4.37 -2.45 9.96
C TRP A 86 4.26 -1.26 10.89
N SER A 87 4.25 -0.06 10.31
CA SER A 87 4.02 1.17 11.05
C SER A 87 3.10 2.11 10.28
N GLN A 88 2.30 2.88 11.02
CA GLN A 88 1.49 3.94 10.45
C GLN A 88 2.42 5.08 10.01
N ARG A 89 2.47 5.35 8.70
CA ARG A 89 3.27 6.46 8.15
C ARG A 89 2.55 7.79 8.22
N ALA A 90 1.24 7.79 7.98
CA ALA A 90 0.43 8.97 8.10
C ALA A 90 -1.01 8.64 8.44
N LYS A 91 -1.67 9.65 9.00
CA LYS A 91 -3.10 9.67 9.26
C LYS A 91 -3.60 11.06 8.92
N LYS A 92 -4.70 11.12 8.20
CA LYS A 92 -5.41 12.35 7.88
C LYS A 92 -6.82 12.21 8.40
N GLU A 93 -7.16 13.06 9.36
CA GLU A 93 -8.54 13.22 9.81
C GLU A 93 -9.38 13.75 8.65
N ALA A 94 -10.63 13.30 8.56
CA ALA A 94 -11.54 13.78 7.55
C ALA A 94 -11.87 15.25 7.79
N ILE A 95 -11.44 16.12 6.87
CA ILE A 95 -11.87 17.52 6.85
C ILE A 95 -13.21 17.55 6.09
N GLY A 96 -14.30 17.38 6.84
CA GLY A 96 -15.68 17.39 6.33
C GLY A 96 -16.33 16.00 6.23
N SER A 97 -17.66 15.99 6.25
CA SER A 97 -18.52 14.82 6.02
C SER A 97 -18.38 14.30 4.60
N GLN A 98 -17.42 13.40 4.39
CA GLN A 98 -17.14 12.80 3.09
C GLN A 98 -17.26 11.28 3.20
N SER A 99 -18.10 10.70 2.36
CA SER A 99 -18.27 9.25 2.24
C SER A 99 -17.80 8.69 0.89
N ILE A 100 -17.44 9.60 -0.04
CA ILE A 100 -16.72 9.38 -1.29
C ILE A 100 -15.75 10.55 -1.44
N GLY A 101 -14.52 10.29 -1.90
CA GLY A 101 -13.59 11.38 -2.11
C GLY A 101 -12.23 10.95 -2.61
N THR A 102 -11.29 11.89 -2.50
CA THR A 102 -9.87 11.65 -2.77
C THR A 102 -9.04 11.80 -1.50
N TRP A 103 -7.93 11.09 -1.48
CA TRP A 103 -6.93 11.20 -0.43
C TRP A 103 -5.59 11.62 -1.02
N ASP A 104 -4.81 12.32 -0.22
CA ASP A 104 -3.55 12.92 -0.65
C ASP A 104 -2.52 12.90 0.50
N PHE A 105 -1.50 12.07 0.27
CA PHE A 105 -0.26 11.89 1.00
C PHE A 105 0.94 12.01 0.02
N ALA A 106 0.81 12.78 -1.07
CA ALA A 106 1.85 12.88 -2.11
C ALA A 106 3.21 13.32 -1.55
N SER A 107 3.21 14.15 -0.51
CA SER A 107 4.43 14.60 0.18
C SER A 107 5.20 13.46 0.86
N LEU A 108 4.57 12.31 1.08
CA LEU A 108 5.13 11.11 1.69
C LEU A 108 5.33 9.97 0.69
N ALA A 109 5.06 10.18 -0.61
CA ALA A 109 5.17 9.13 -1.63
C ALA A 109 6.52 8.41 -1.60
N ALA A 110 7.61 9.15 -1.40
CA ALA A 110 8.97 8.59 -1.35
C ALA A 110 9.26 7.74 -0.10
N SER A 111 8.46 7.85 0.96
CA SER A 111 8.62 7.09 2.22
C SER A 111 7.63 5.92 2.36
N ILE A 112 6.71 5.77 1.40
CA ILE A 112 5.81 4.63 1.31
C ILE A 112 6.51 3.51 0.56
N SER A 113 6.79 2.41 1.26
CA SER A 113 7.37 1.19 0.69
C SER A 113 6.29 0.33 0.03
N ASN A 114 6.70 -0.47 -0.95
CA ASN A 114 5.87 -1.56 -1.45
C ASN A 114 6.15 -2.84 -0.64
N PRO A 115 5.16 -3.58 -0.12
CA PRO A 115 3.72 -3.30 -0.11
C PRO A 115 3.29 -2.26 0.94
N PHE A 116 2.14 -1.63 0.68
CA PHE A 116 1.51 -0.67 1.59
C PHE A 116 0.02 -0.96 1.79
N ILE A 117 -0.53 -0.45 2.88
CA ILE A 117 -1.94 -0.63 3.25
C ILE A 117 -2.58 0.74 3.49
N ILE A 118 -3.77 0.94 2.95
CA ILE A 118 -4.65 2.06 3.27
C ILE A 118 -5.72 1.58 4.23
N VAL A 119 -5.96 2.31 5.30
CA VAL A 119 -7.06 2.06 6.24
C VAL A 119 -8.05 3.21 6.16
N LEU A 120 -9.30 2.88 5.90
CA LEU A 120 -10.43 3.81 5.97
C LEU A 120 -11.26 3.50 7.20
N LYS A 121 -11.40 4.48 8.08
CA LYS A 121 -12.31 4.39 9.20
C LYS A 121 -13.59 5.16 8.91
N ALA A 122 -14.73 4.50 9.10
CA ALA A 122 -16.05 5.12 9.09
C ALA A 122 -16.87 4.55 10.24
N THR A 123 -17.49 5.41 11.05
CA THR A 123 -18.22 5.01 12.27
C THR A 123 -17.34 4.19 13.25
N ASN A 124 -17.87 3.07 13.77
CA ASN A 124 -17.19 2.15 14.66
C ASN A 124 -16.51 0.99 13.93
N ASN A 125 -16.39 1.06 12.60
CA ASN A 125 -15.72 0.03 11.79
C ASN A 125 -14.59 0.65 10.97
N PHE A 126 -13.70 -0.18 10.46
CA PHE A 126 -12.72 0.23 9.47
C PHE A 126 -12.51 -0.88 8.44
N ALA A 127 -12.04 -0.50 7.26
CA ALA A 127 -11.59 -1.44 6.25
C ALA A 127 -10.13 -1.13 5.88
N ALA A 128 -9.33 -2.18 5.76
CA ALA A 128 -7.93 -2.09 5.35
C ALA A 128 -7.77 -2.67 3.95
N TYR A 129 -7.00 -1.98 3.11
CA TYR A 129 -6.85 -2.25 1.68
C TYR A 129 -5.36 -2.41 1.37
N LEU A 130 -4.96 -3.59 0.90
CA LEU A 130 -3.58 -3.94 0.56
C LEU A 130 -3.28 -3.60 -0.90
N PHE A 131 -2.13 -2.99 -1.12
CA PHE A 131 -1.60 -2.66 -2.43
C PHE A 131 -0.18 -3.20 -2.56
N ASP A 132 0.11 -3.81 -3.71
CA ASP A 132 1.43 -4.34 -4.05
C ASP A 132 1.99 -3.65 -5.31
N PHE A 133 2.17 -2.33 -5.21
CA PHE A 133 2.89 -1.53 -6.19
C PHE A 133 3.43 -0.24 -5.55
N THR A 134 4.28 0.48 -6.27
CA THR A 134 4.77 1.80 -5.83
C THR A 134 3.71 2.88 -6.08
N THR A 135 3.22 3.50 -5.01
CA THR A 135 2.22 4.59 -5.08
C THR A 135 2.85 5.98 -5.22
N SER A 136 2.12 6.90 -5.85
CA SER A 136 2.39 8.34 -5.82
C SER A 136 1.80 9.05 -4.59
N GLY A 137 1.23 8.31 -3.63
CA GLY A 137 0.68 8.86 -2.40
C GLY A 137 -0.66 9.55 -2.56
N ILE A 138 -1.36 9.37 -3.69
CA ILE A 138 -2.71 9.92 -3.91
C ILE A 138 -3.66 8.83 -4.39
N GLY A 139 -4.96 9.03 -4.20
CA GLY A 139 -5.97 8.10 -4.71
C GLY A 139 -7.40 8.50 -4.38
N SER A 140 -8.32 7.56 -4.51
CA SER A 140 -9.75 7.75 -4.22
C SER A 140 -10.27 6.73 -3.21
N PHE A 141 -11.42 7.06 -2.61
CA PHE A 141 -12.14 6.17 -1.73
C PHE A 141 -13.66 6.29 -1.89
N ASP A 142 -14.35 5.19 -1.58
CA ASP A 142 -15.78 5.06 -1.33
C ASP A 142 -15.95 4.23 -0.05
N THR A 143 -16.88 4.63 0.82
CA THR A 143 -17.13 3.97 2.11
C THR A 143 -18.22 2.91 2.08
N ILE A 144 -18.83 2.66 0.92
CA ILE A 144 -19.98 1.75 0.76
C ILE A 144 -19.77 0.35 1.37
N GLY A 145 -18.54 -0.17 1.34
CA GLY A 145 -18.17 -1.47 1.88
C GLY A 145 -17.46 -1.42 3.24
N VAL A 146 -17.34 -0.27 3.89
CA VAL A 146 -16.61 -0.14 5.17
C VAL A 146 -17.44 -0.62 6.36
N THR A 147 -18.76 -0.47 6.30
CA THR A 147 -19.70 -0.82 7.39
C THR A 147 -20.65 -1.94 6.98
N ASP A 148 -21.14 -2.67 8.00
CA ASP A 148 -21.98 -3.86 7.83
C ASP A 148 -23.39 -3.57 7.28
N ASP A 149 -23.81 -2.32 7.28
CA ASP A 149 -25.12 -1.90 6.80
C ASP A 149 -25.16 -1.59 5.30
N GLY A 150 -24.03 -1.72 4.58
CA GLY A 150 -23.93 -1.50 3.14
C GLY A 150 -24.26 -0.06 2.73
N LYS A 151 -24.05 0.89 3.63
CA LYS A 151 -24.29 2.32 3.40
C LYS A 151 -22.98 3.07 3.39
N ARG A 152 -23.01 4.21 2.71
CA ARG A 152 -21.95 5.19 2.77
C ARG A 152 -22.04 5.96 4.08
N HIS A 153 -20.96 5.93 4.84
CA HIS A 153 -20.82 6.70 6.06
C HIS A 153 -19.65 7.66 5.91
N ASP A 154 -19.72 8.79 6.60
CA ASP A 154 -18.62 9.73 6.59
C ASP A 154 -17.37 9.09 7.19
N ILE A 155 -16.23 9.25 6.50
CA ILE A 155 -14.95 8.83 7.05
C ILE A 155 -14.62 9.67 8.28
N SER A 156 -14.10 9.05 9.32
CA SER A 156 -13.49 9.80 10.43
C SER A 156 -12.05 10.16 10.07
N HIS A 157 -11.33 9.22 9.47
CA HIS A 157 -9.95 9.42 9.01
C HIS A 157 -9.52 8.34 8.03
N ILE A 158 -8.44 8.64 7.32
CA ILE A 158 -7.68 7.71 6.49
C ILE A 158 -6.26 7.61 7.02
N SER A 159 -5.71 6.40 7.07
CA SER A 159 -4.31 6.19 7.43
C SER A 159 -3.61 5.28 6.45
N ILE A 160 -2.29 5.40 6.38
CA ILE A 160 -1.43 4.59 5.53
C ILE A 160 -0.39 3.88 6.40
N TYR A 161 -0.27 2.57 6.16
CA TYR A 161 0.70 1.70 6.80
C TYR A 161 1.67 1.18 5.76
N THR A 162 2.94 1.09 6.15
CA THR A 162 4.00 0.57 5.28
C THR A 162 4.96 -0.24 6.12
N THR A 163 5.75 -1.09 5.47
CA THR A 163 6.81 -1.82 6.15
C THR A 163 7.92 -0.88 6.62
N ASP A 164 8.43 -1.10 7.83
CA ASP A 164 9.61 -0.41 8.30
C ASP A 164 10.82 -0.84 7.47
N SER A 165 11.34 0.08 6.67
CA SER A 165 12.68 -0.05 6.15
C SER A 165 13.62 0.07 7.36
N ILE A 166 14.18 -1.06 7.79
CA ILE A 166 15.28 -1.02 8.74
C ILE A 166 16.42 -0.32 7.99
N SER A 167 16.61 0.96 8.32
CA SER A 167 17.80 1.70 7.95
C SER A 167 18.98 0.90 8.50
N HIS A 168 19.67 0.19 7.63
CA HIS A 168 20.96 -0.38 7.97
C HIS A 168 21.84 0.82 8.25
N VAL A 169 22.04 1.12 9.53
CA VAL A 169 23.06 2.08 9.93
C VAL A 169 24.34 1.58 9.27
N PRO A 170 25.00 2.39 8.41
CA PRO A 170 26.29 2.01 7.87
C PRO A 170 27.15 1.72 9.09
N LEU A 171 27.52 0.45 9.29
CA LEU A 171 28.45 0.10 10.35
C LEU A 171 29.61 1.08 10.17
N PRO A 172 29.86 1.99 11.14
CA PRO A 172 30.95 2.92 10.99
C PRO A 172 32.19 2.08 10.77
N ALA A 173 33.24 2.66 10.23
CA ALA A 173 34.57 2.07 10.12
C ALA A 173 35.17 1.57 11.47
N ALA A 174 34.37 1.34 12.51
CA ALA A 174 34.61 0.53 13.70
C ALA A 174 35.45 -0.72 13.40
N ILE A 175 35.21 -1.50 12.35
CA ILE A 175 36.09 -2.64 12.04
C ILE A 175 37.53 -2.19 11.73
N TRP A 176 37.69 -1.06 11.05
CA TRP A 176 38.98 -0.42 10.79
C TRP A 176 39.60 0.24 12.02
N LEU A 177 38.80 0.78 12.93
CA LEU A 177 39.26 1.46 14.15
C LEU A 177 39.58 0.48 15.29
N PHE A 178 38.78 -0.57 15.45
CA PHE A 178 38.94 -1.57 16.50
C PHE A 178 39.92 -2.68 16.12
N GLY A 179 40.09 -2.98 14.84
CA GLY A 179 41.07 -3.96 14.35
C GLY A 179 42.51 -3.70 14.83
N PRO A 180 43.11 -2.53 14.55
CA PRO A 180 44.48 -2.23 14.95
C PRO A 180 44.60 -2.01 16.47
N VAL A 181 43.59 -1.46 17.13
CA VAL A 181 43.59 -1.26 18.59
C VAL A 181 43.59 -2.59 19.33
N LEU A 182 42.78 -3.57 18.89
CA LEU A 182 42.73 -4.90 19.50
C LEU A 182 44.03 -5.68 19.26
N MET A 183 44.61 -5.59 18.06
CA MET A 183 45.92 -6.16 17.77
C MET A 183 47.04 -5.52 18.61
N GLY A 184 47.00 -4.18 18.80
CA GLY A 184 47.93 -3.47 19.66
C GLY A 184 47.89 -3.92 21.12
N LEU A 185 46.69 -4.13 21.68
CA LEU A 185 46.50 -4.61 23.05
C LEU A 185 47.04 -6.05 23.26
N ILE A 186 46.92 -6.93 22.27
CA ILE A 186 47.50 -8.29 22.32
C ILE A 186 49.04 -8.23 22.34
N GLY A 187 49.63 -7.31 21.59
CA GLY A 187 51.08 -7.09 21.56
C GLY A 187 51.64 -6.60 22.91
N ILE A 188 50.89 -5.77 23.63
CA ILE A 188 51.30 -5.24 24.94
C ILE A 188 51.30 -6.34 26.00
N ARG A 189 50.32 -7.26 26.00
CA ARG A 189 50.25 -8.37 26.96
C ARG A 189 51.48 -9.29 26.93
N LYS A 190 52.08 -9.52 25.76
CA LYS A 190 53.27 -10.36 25.61
C LYS A 190 54.52 -9.79 26.30
N ARG A 191 54.56 -8.49 26.60
CA ARG A 191 55.71 -7.84 27.27
C ARG A 191 55.63 -7.83 28.80
N TYR A 192 54.47 -8.16 29.38
CA TYR A 192 54.26 -8.17 30.83
C TYR A 192 54.28 -9.59 31.44
N THR A 193 54.59 -10.62 30.65
CA THR A 193 54.74 -12.01 31.13
C THR A 193 56.15 -12.55 30.82
N ALA A 194 57.16 -11.69 30.93
CA ALA A 194 58.58 -12.05 30.94
C ALA A 194 59.20 -11.49 32.22
#